data_AF-A0A7C2M0A5-F1
#
_entry.id   AF-A0A7C2M0A5-F1
#
_cell.length_a   1.000
_cell.length_b   1.000
_cell.length_c   1.000
_cell.angle_alpha   90.00
_cell.angle_beta   90.00
_cell.angle_gamma   90.00
#
_symmetry.space_group_name_H-M   'P 1'
#
loop_
_entity.id
_entity.type
_entity.pdbx_description
1 polymer ?
#
loop_
_entity_poly.entity_id
_entity_poly.type
_entity_poly.pdbx_seq_one_letter_code
_entity_poly.pdbx_strand_id
1 'polypeptide(L)'
;MKNLKILAIFIIAAAVLSSCGGLNKMVKEADLVSYQVTPEVLEMHGGVVDVTLDVNFPAKYFNKKAVVTLTPVLRYKNGEKELNSLVLQGEDVTQNNKVISYDNGGKASISNKFKFEDEMLRSELYCDVSAEMKGKTAKIGDVKLADGIIATSQLVSVDPKVLMFQDKFERILPESYETDIKYVINRADVRSSEITKDEVKQLNEVLKQTQENERLELKELEISAYASPDGPVDLNTNLAAQRKTSADRYLSGQMKRANVEVADELMSMMTTPEDWEGFKKLMEESNIQDKEMILRVLSMHSDPVVREQEIKNLSAAFEVIKDEILPKLRRSKFTVKMEHIGWSDEELKDLWTSNPDTLKLEELLYAATLFDNNETKLAIYKKTANAFPQCARAHSNMGAVLYKMGDLNEAEKAFKDAKGIMDHDILNNNLGAIALKNGDLEAAKEAFTASLGAGEKVNYNLGIVNIMEGNYDAALNNFGSEPSFNAALAKYLKGDDDGAWRTAANISDDNPHRYYLLAVIAANQDKPEVAVENLKLAIEKSESPGMLIERIMNDVEFAKIKNLDAFKAILQ
;
A
#
# COMPACT_ATOMS: atom_id res chain seq x y z
N MET A 1 -14.83 29.16 7.31
CA MET A 1 -14.50 30.57 6.99
C MET A 1 -15.59 31.27 6.15
N LYS A 2 -16.40 32.19 6.70
CA LYS A 2 -17.35 32.99 5.89
C LYS A 2 -17.55 34.45 6.32
N ASN A 3 -16.89 34.97 7.35
CA ASN A 3 -17.18 36.32 7.86
C ASN A 3 -15.97 37.03 8.47
N LEU A 4 -14.91 37.26 7.68
CA LEU A 4 -13.92 38.28 8.02
C LEU A 4 -14.02 39.38 6.96
N LYS A 5 -15.03 40.26 7.10
CA LYS A 5 -15.17 41.43 6.22
C LYS A 5 -14.01 42.39 6.48
N ILE A 6 -12.92 42.24 5.74
CA ILE A 6 -11.85 43.23 5.71
C ILE A 6 -12.39 44.42 4.91
N LEU A 7 -12.65 45.52 5.62
CA LEU A 7 -12.90 46.81 4.97
C LEU A 7 -11.59 47.23 4.29
N ALA A 8 -11.59 47.44 2.97
CA ALA A 8 -10.39 47.92 2.26
C ALA A 8 -9.90 49.24 2.89
N ILE A 9 -8.65 49.26 3.35
CA ILE A 9 -8.04 50.44 3.99
C ILE A 9 -7.27 51.22 2.93
N PHE A 10 -7.68 52.46 2.69
CA PHE A 10 -6.98 53.38 1.79
C PHE A 10 -5.80 54.02 2.51
N ILE A 11 -4.57 53.76 2.04
CA ILE A 11 -3.40 54.53 2.45
C ILE A 11 -3.14 55.59 1.37
N ILE A 12 -3.56 56.82 1.65
CA ILE A 12 -3.33 57.95 0.76
C ILE A 12 -1.89 58.43 0.98
N ALA A 13 -0.98 58.07 0.08
CA ALA A 13 0.35 58.69 0.02
C ALA A 13 0.21 60.17 -0.35
N ALA A 14 1.06 61.04 0.20
CA ALA A 14 1.09 62.46 -0.10
C ALA A 14 1.15 62.69 -1.63
N ALA A 15 0.02 63.09 -2.22
CA ALA A 15 -0.13 63.13 -3.66
C ALA A 15 0.71 64.25 -4.27
N VAL A 16 1.62 63.90 -5.19
CA VAL A 16 2.15 64.87 -6.16
C VAL A 16 1.00 65.21 -7.10
N LEU A 17 0.30 66.31 -6.80
CA LEU A 17 -0.85 66.75 -7.58
C LEU A 17 -0.40 67.11 -9.00
N SER A 18 -0.92 66.37 -9.99
CA SER A 18 -0.73 66.70 -11.40
C SER A 18 -1.41 68.04 -11.70
N SER A 19 -0.93 68.81 -12.69
CA SER A 19 -1.67 70.02 -13.14
C SER A 19 -2.95 69.69 -13.93
N CYS A 20 -3.37 68.41 -14.01
CA CYS A 20 -4.54 67.99 -14.75
C CYS A 20 -5.74 67.78 -13.81
N GLY A 21 -6.72 68.68 -13.89
CA GLY A 21 -7.90 68.67 -13.02
C GLY A 21 -8.69 67.35 -13.00
N GLY A 22 -8.73 66.63 -14.13
CA GLY A 22 -9.40 65.33 -14.21
C GLY A 22 -8.73 64.22 -13.40
N LEU A 23 -7.38 64.12 -13.45
CA LEU A 23 -6.63 63.16 -12.63
C LEU A 23 -6.71 63.54 -11.15
N ASN A 24 -6.60 64.84 -10.82
CA ASN A 24 -6.71 65.29 -9.43
C ASN A 24 -8.07 64.96 -8.81
N LYS A 25 -9.16 65.00 -9.59
CA LYS A 25 -10.48 64.57 -9.12
C LYS A 25 -10.45 63.07 -8.76
N MET A 26 -9.93 62.23 -9.65
CA MET A 26 -9.85 60.78 -9.43
C MET A 26 -8.99 60.40 -8.22
N VAL A 27 -7.91 61.14 -7.95
CA VAL A 27 -7.08 60.96 -6.74
C VAL A 27 -7.87 61.36 -5.48
N LYS A 28 -8.56 62.50 -5.50
CA LYS A 28 -9.31 63.01 -4.34
C LYS A 28 -10.53 62.17 -3.95
N GLU A 29 -11.13 61.50 -4.93
CA GLU A 29 -12.34 60.68 -4.78
C GLU A 29 -12.03 59.18 -4.85
N ALA A 30 -10.76 58.78 -4.67
CA ALA A 30 -10.33 57.39 -4.82
C ALA A 30 -11.02 56.44 -3.82
N ASP A 31 -11.40 56.96 -2.66
CA ASP A 31 -12.16 56.28 -1.61
C ASP A 31 -13.58 55.86 -2.04
N LEU A 32 -14.12 56.46 -3.11
CA LEU A 32 -15.42 56.05 -3.66
C LEU A 32 -15.35 54.76 -4.49
N VAL A 33 -14.14 54.29 -4.84
CA VAL A 33 -13.95 53.05 -5.59
C VAL A 33 -13.97 51.88 -4.62
N SER A 34 -14.84 50.90 -4.86
CA SER A 34 -14.94 49.70 -4.03
C SER A 34 -14.14 48.56 -4.65
N TYR A 35 -13.34 47.89 -3.83
CA TYR A 35 -12.55 46.72 -4.17
C TYR A 35 -13.04 45.51 -3.38
N GLN A 36 -13.07 44.35 -4.02
CA GLN A 36 -13.36 43.07 -3.39
C GLN A 36 -12.36 42.04 -3.89
N VAL A 37 -11.86 41.21 -2.97
CA VAL A 37 -10.99 40.07 -3.32
C VAL A 37 -11.70 38.77 -3.01
N THR A 38 -11.58 37.81 -3.93
CA THR A 38 -12.08 36.45 -3.77
C THR A 38 -10.92 35.46 -3.95
N PRO A 39 -10.65 34.59 -2.96
CA PRO A 39 -11.27 34.55 -1.63
C PRO A 39 -10.89 35.77 -0.74
N GLU A 40 -11.72 36.11 0.25
CA GLU A 40 -11.47 37.25 1.16
C GLU A 40 -10.18 37.07 1.98
N VAL A 41 -9.87 35.82 2.34
CA VAL A 41 -8.59 35.39 2.90
C VAL A 41 -7.97 34.48 1.86
N LEU A 42 -6.74 34.76 1.45
CA LEU A 42 -6.06 33.96 0.43
C LEU A 42 -5.76 32.57 0.98
N GLU A 43 -5.98 31.56 0.16
CA GLU A 43 -5.78 30.15 0.52
C GLU A 43 -4.89 29.47 -0.53
N MET A 44 -3.96 28.65 -0.07
CA MET A 44 -3.12 27.82 -0.93
C MET A 44 -3.74 26.44 -1.09
N HIS A 45 -3.94 26.03 -2.34
CA HIS A 45 -4.35 24.68 -2.71
C HIS A 45 -3.37 24.11 -3.72
N GLY A 46 -2.81 22.93 -3.43
CA GLY A 46 -1.86 22.26 -4.30
C GLY A 46 -0.61 23.09 -4.67
N GLY A 47 -0.09 23.88 -3.71
CA GLY A 47 1.07 24.75 -3.95
C GLY A 47 0.77 26.04 -4.73
N VAL A 48 -0.51 26.32 -5.00
CA VAL A 48 -0.92 27.46 -5.82
C VAL A 48 -1.97 28.29 -5.10
N VAL A 49 -1.90 29.61 -5.28
CA VAL A 49 -2.86 30.57 -4.76
C VAL A 49 -3.60 31.20 -5.93
N ASP A 50 -4.91 31.09 -5.91
CA ASP A 50 -5.82 31.73 -6.86
C ASP A 50 -6.43 32.96 -6.19
N VAL A 51 -6.43 34.10 -6.89
CA VAL A 51 -6.98 35.35 -6.38
C VAL A 51 -7.69 36.12 -7.49
N THR A 52 -8.89 36.62 -7.20
CA THR A 52 -9.64 37.49 -8.10
C THR A 52 -9.87 38.85 -7.44
N LEU A 53 -9.47 39.91 -8.13
CA LEU A 53 -9.72 41.29 -7.73
C LEU A 53 -10.89 41.83 -8.56
N ASP A 54 -12.00 42.11 -7.88
CA ASP A 54 -13.14 42.85 -8.43
C ASP A 54 -13.06 44.31 -8.02
N VAL A 55 -13.20 45.20 -9.00
CA VAL A 55 -13.24 46.66 -8.79
C VAL A 55 -14.55 47.22 -9.35
N ASN A 56 -15.18 48.10 -8.58
CA ASN A 56 -16.41 48.77 -8.96
C ASN A 56 -16.26 50.28 -8.81
N PHE A 57 -16.38 50.97 -9.94
CA PHE A 57 -16.29 52.42 -10.06
C PHE A 57 -17.69 53.02 -10.05
N PRO A 58 -17.96 54.03 -9.20
CA PRO A 58 -19.25 54.70 -9.19
C PRO A 58 -19.43 55.61 -10.41
N ALA A 59 -20.69 55.98 -10.65
CA ALA A 59 -21.03 57.02 -11.61
C ALA A 59 -20.27 58.33 -11.30
N LYS A 60 -19.88 59.04 -12.36
CA LYS A 60 -19.19 60.34 -12.37
C LYS A 60 -17.75 60.35 -11.80
N TYR A 61 -17.17 59.17 -11.56
CA TYR A 61 -15.78 59.02 -11.11
C TYR A 61 -14.80 58.88 -12.29
N PHE A 62 -14.96 57.85 -13.13
CA PHE A 62 -13.94 57.44 -14.11
C PHE A 62 -13.83 58.43 -15.27
N ASN A 63 -12.74 59.19 -15.35
CA ASN A 63 -12.60 60.25 -16.34
C ASN A 63 -12.61 59.71 -17.78
N LYS A 64 -13.40 60.35 -18.66
CA LYS A 64 -13.57 59.95 -20.06
C LYS A 64 -12.25 59.78 -20.83
N LYS A 65 -11.20 60.53 -20.48
CA LYS A 65 -9.90 60.55 -21.18
C LYS A 65 -8.77 59.85 -20.42
N ALA A 66 -9.07 59.19 -19.31
CA ALA A 66 -8.06 58.51 -18.49
C ALA A 66 -7.92 57.03 -18.87
N VAL A 67 -6.71 56.52 -18.73
CA VAL A 67 -6.40 55.10 -18.65
C VAL A 67 -6.02 54.81 -17.20
N VAL A 68 -6.63 53.79 -16.59
CA VAL A 68 -6.35 53.39 -15.20
C VAL A 68 -5.73 52.00 -15.23
N THR A 69 -4.60 51.85 -14.56
CA THR A 69 -3.91 50.57 -14.39
C THR A 69 -4.00 50.19 -12.92
N LEU A 70 -4.54 49.00 -12.66
CA LEU A 70 -4.60 48.36 -11.36
C LEU A 70 -3.59 47.22 -11.34
N THR A 71 -2.57 47.30 -10.50
CA THR A 71 -1.53 46.27 -10.36
C THR A 71 -1.63 45.64 -8.98
N PRO A 72 -2.15 44.40 -8.86
CA PRO A 72 -2.09 43.67 -7.60
C PRO A 72 -0.64 43.29 -7.28
N VAL A 73 -0.20 43.56 -6.06
CA VAL A 73 1.17 43.29 -5.58
C VAL A 73 1.10 42.57 -4.25
N LEU A 74 1.70 41.40 -4.18
CA LEU A 74 1.85 40.66 -2.92
C LEU A 74 3.16 41.10 -2.25
N ARG A 75 3.10 41.71 -1.06
CA ARG A 75 4.28 42.19 -0.32
C ARG A 75 4.54 41.30 0.89
N TYR A 76 5.78 40.91 1.12
CA TYR A 76 6.19 40.05 2.24
C TYR A 76 7.58 40.44 2.73
N LYS A 77 8.02 39.88 3.86
CA LYS A 77 9.19 40.36 4.63
C LYS A 77 10.46 40.58 3.79
N ASN A 78 10.70 39.74 2.80
CA ASN A 78 11.93 39.73 2.00
C ASN A 78 11.71 40.09 0.52
N GLY A 79 10.51 40.51 0.10
CA GLY A 79 10.24 40.80 -1.30
C GLY A 79 8.82 41.23 -1.62
N GLU A 80 8.60 41.48 -2.90
CA GLU A 80 7.28 41.73 -3.47
C GLU A 80 7.11 40.96 -4.78
N LYS A 81 5.87 40.56 -5.07
CA LYS A 81 5.50 39.85 -6.29
C LYS A 81 4.36 40.59 -6.97
N GLU A 82 4.69 41.27 -8.07
CA GLU A 82 3.69 41.87 -8.95
C GLU A 82 2.92 40.75 -9.67
N LEU A 83 1.59 40.88 -9.69
CA LEU A 83 0.70 40.02 -10.44
C LEU A 83 0.26 40.73 -11.73
N ASN A 84 -0.48 40.05 -12.61
CA ASN A 84 -0.94 40.67 -13.84
C ASN A 84 -1.85 41.86 -13.53
N SER A 85 -1.61 42.97 -14.23
CA SER A 85 -2.38 44.20 -14.08
C SER A 85 -3.65 44.22 -14.92
N LEU A 86 -4.66 44.92 -14.42
CA LEU A 86 -5.88 45.23 -15.14
C LEU A 86 -5.82 46.67 -15.66
N VAL A 87 -5.87 46.83 -16.99
CA VAL A 87 -5.90 48.15 -17.63
C VAL A 87 -7.32 48.46 -18.10
N LEU A 88 -7.83 49.61 -17.68
CA LEU A 88 -9.17 50.12 -17.97
C LEU A 88 -9.06 51.48 -18.65
N GLN A 89 -10.06 51.86 -19.43
CA GLN A 89 -10.06 53.16 -20.11
C GLN A 89 -11.39 53.88 -20.04
N GLY A 90 -11.35 55.20 -20.15
CA GLY A 90 -12.53 56.03 -20.32
C GLY A 90 -13.06 56.00 -21.75
N GLU A 91 -14.30 56.44 -21.93
CA GLU A 91 -15.03 56.43 -23.20
C GLU A 91 -14.40 57.25 -24.35
N ASP A 92 -13.58 58.26 -24.06
CA ASP A 92 -12.89 59.09 -25.07
C ASP A 92 -11.48 58.57 -25.40
N VAL A 93 -11.03 57.46 -24.81
CA VAL A 93 -9.73 56.85 -25.09
C VAL A 93 -9.86 55.88 -26.27
N THR A 94 -8.94 55.97 -27.23
CA THR A 94 -8.96 55.18 -28.47
C THR A 94 -8.18 53.86 -28.38
N GLN A 95 -7.71 53.49 -27.20
CA GLN A 95 -7.04 52.19 -26.96
C GLN A 95 -8.08 51.06 -26.94
N ASN A 96 -7.64 49.80 -26.85
CA ASN A 96 -8.51 48.63 -26.89
C ASN A 96 -8.66 47.95 -25.51
N ASN A 97 -8.65 48.75 -24.43
CA ASN A 97 -8.88 48.26 -23.08
C ASN A 97 -10.38 48.30 -22.73
N LYS A 98 -10.75 47.63 -21.63
CA LYS A 98 -12.13 47.62 -21.15
C LYS A 98 -12.59 49.04 -20.78
N VAL A 99 -13.70 49.49 -21.36
CA VAL A 99 -14.24 50.83 -21.14
C VAL A 99 -15.08 50.88 -19.86
N ILE A 100 -14.88 51.92 -19.05
CA ILE A 100 -15.73 52.27 -17.91
C ILE A 100 -16.49 53.57 -18.23
N SER A 101 -17.82 53.54 -18.07
CA SER A 101 -18.68 54.69 -18.38
C SER A 101 -18.51 55.78 -17.33
N TYR A 102 -18.31 57.04 -17.75
CA TYR A 102 -18.34 58.15 -16.79
C TYR A 102 -19.73 58.33 -16.19
N ASP A 103 -20.80 58.19 -16.97
CA ASP A 103 -22.15 58.51 -16.50
C ASP A 103 -22.74 57.41 -15.60
N ASN A 104 -22.43 56.15 -15.90
CA ASN A 104 -23.01 54.99 -15.22
C ASN A 104 -22.03 54.26 -14.28
N GLY A 105 -20.73 54.57 -14.33
CA GLY A 105 -19.69 53.80 -13.65
C GLY A 105 -19.42 52.47 -14.36
N GLY A 106 -18.89 51.50 -13.62
CA GLY A 106 -18.66 50.16 -14.17
C GLY A 106 -17.88 49.22 -13.26
N LYS A 107 -17.98 47.93 -13.57
CA LYS A 107 -17.28 46.86 -12.87
C LYS A 107 -16.23 46.22 -13.75
N ALA A 108 -15.10 45.86 -13.17
CA ALA A 108 -14.07 45.07 -13.81
C ALA A 108 -13.45 44.07 -12.84
N SER A 109 -12.84 43.05 -13.39
CA SER A 109 -12.29 41.93 -12.62
C SER A 109 -11.01 41.45 -13.28
N ILE A 110 -10.07 40.97 -12.46
CA ILE A 110 -8.88 40.27 -12.92
C ILE A 110 -8.59 39.10 -11.98
N SER A 111 -8.38 37.92 -12.57
CA SER A 111 -7.97 36.72 -11.85
C SER A 111 -6.49 36.46 -12.09
N ASN A 112 -5.78 36.16 -11.00
CA ASN A 112 -4.38 35.83 -10.98
C ASN A 112 -4.19 34.47 -10.30
N LYS A 113 -3.16 33.74 -10.76
CA LYS A 113 -2.74 32.46 -10.21
C LYS A 113 -1.23 32.48 -10.05
N PHE A 114 -0.73 32.14 -8.87
CA PHE A 114 0.72 32.14 -8.62
C PHE A 114 1.13 31.02 -7.65
N LYS A 115 2.32 30.48 -7.88
CA LYS A 115 2.93 29.48 -6.99
C LYS A 115 3.24 30.12 -5.63
N PHE A 116 2.87 29.41 -4.57
CA PHE A 116 3.18 29.78 -3.19
C PHE A 116 4.66 29.52 -2.87
N GLU A 117 5.24 30.39 -2.05
CA GLU A 117 6.58 30.28 -1.49
C GLU A 117 6.48 30.56 0.00
N ASP A 118 7.26 29.88 0.84
CA ASP A 118 7.10 29.93 2.31
C ASP A 118 7.20 31.35 2.89
N GLU A 119 7.97 32.24 2.26
CA GLU A 119 8.08 33.65 2.67
C GLU A 119 6.75 34.42 2.53
N MET A 120 5.81 33.91 1.73
CA MET A 120 4.49 34.52 1.48
C MET A 120 3.47 34.21 2.57
N LEU A 121 3.78 33.32 3.53
CA LEU A 121 2.87 32.94 4.62
C LEU A 121 2.35 34.18 5.38
N ARG A 122 3.26 35.14 5.62
CA ARG A 122 2.96 36.46 6.17
C ARG A 122 3.15 37.56 5.13
N SER A 123 2.28 37.54 4.13
CA SER A 123 2.20 38.56 3.10
C SER A 123 1.06 39.55 3.34
N GLU A 124 1.02 40.63 2.57
CA GLU A 124 -0.10 41.54 2.46
C GLU A 124 -0.37 41.77 0.97
N LEU A 125 -1.61 41.54 0.53
CA LEU A 125 -1.99 41.83 -0.84
C LEU A 125 -2.41 43.30 -0.95
N TYR A 126 -1.77 44.01 -1.86
CA TYR A 126 -2.09 45.39 -2.21
C TYR A 126 -2.53 45.50 -3.66
N CYS A 127 -3.20 46.59 -4.00
CA CYS A 127 -3.41 47.03 -5.38
C CYS A 127 -2.86 48.44 -5.55
N ASP A 128 -1.78 48.55 -6.30
CA ASP A 128 -1.23 49.83 -6.74
C ASP A 128 -2.07 50.35 -7.92
N VAL A 129 -2.73 51.50 -7.71
CA VAL A 129 -3.62 52.11 -8.70
C VAL A 129 -2.97 53.36 -9.26
N SER A 130 -2.81 53.40 -10.58
CA SER A 130 -2.30 54.57 -11.31
C SER A 130 -3.25 54.96 -12.44
N ALA A 131 -3.25 56.24 -12.78
CA ALA A 131 -4.04 56.76 -13.90
C ALA A 131 -3.17 57.64 -14.79
N GLU A 132 -3.31 57.49 -16.09
CA GLU A 132 -2.66 58.30 -17.11
C GLU A 132 -3.70 59.07 -17.91
N MET A 133 -3.43 60.34 -18.20
CA MET A 133 -4.22 61.13 -19.13
C MET A 133 -3.32 62.11 -19.89
N LYS A 134 -3.34 62.04 -21.22
CA LYS A 134 -2.55 62.90 -22.12
C LYS A 134 -1.04 62.91 -21.78
N GLY A 135 -0.46 61.74 -21.52
CA GLY A 135 0.97 61.59 -21.20
C GLY A 135 1.38 62.06 -19.80
N LYS A 136 0.41 62.38 -18.93
CA LYS A 136 0.65 62.66 -17.51
C LYS A 136 0.12 61.51 -16.67
N THR A 137 0.95 61.00 -15.76
CA THR A 137 0.59 59.92 -14.83
C THR A 137 0.36 60.47 -13.43
N ALA A 138 -0.60 59.90 -12.71
CA ALA A 138 -0.86 60.15 -11.30
C ALA A 138 -1.00 58.82 -10.55
N LYS A 139 -0.35 58.69 -9.40
CA LYS A 139 -0.64 57.59 -8.45
C LYS A 139 -1.97 57.91 -7.77
N ILE A 140 -2.97 57.05 -7.95
CA ILE A 140 -4.31 57.21 -7.37
C ILE A 140 -4.31 56.75 -5.92
N GLY A 141 -3.72 55.58 -5.65
CA GLY A 141 -3.67 55.03 -4.31
C GLY A 141 -2.95 53.70 -4.26
N ASP A 142 -2.75 53.24 -3.04
CA ASP A 142 -2.23 51.93 -2.70
C ASP A 142 -3.25 51.29 -1.74
N VAL A 143 -4.01 50.33 -2.25
CA VAL A 143 -5.19 49.77 -1.55
C VAL A 143 -4.83 48.44 -0.95
N LYS A 144 -4.88 48.30 0.37
CA LYS A 144 -4.70 46.99 1.02
C LYS A 144 -5.95 46.14 0.82
N LEU A 145 -5.75 44.91 0.33
CA LEU A 145 -6.81 44.01 -0.09
C LEU A 145 -6.95 42.77 0.80
N ALA A 146 -5.85 42.15 1.24
CA ALA A 146 -5.88 40.95 2.08
C ALA A 146 -4.64 40.84 2.98
N ASP A 147 -4.77 40.04 4.04
CA ASP A 147 -3.72 39.76 5.04
C ASP A 147 -3.33 38.27 4.99
N GLY A 148 -2.08 38.01 4.63
CA GLY A 148 -1.43 36.70 4.61
C GLY A 148 -2.08 35.68 3.69
N ILE A 149 -1.61 34.44 3.78
CA ILE A 149 -2.11 33.30 3.01
C ILE A 149 -2.25 32.11 3.95
N ILE A 150 -3.44 31.50 3.97
CA ILE A 150 -3.65 30.22 4.63
C ILE A 150 -2.93 29.14 3.83
N ALA A 151 -1.93 28.52 4.45
CA ALA A 151 -1.10 27.47 3.87
C ALA A 151 -1.22 26.16 4.66
N THR A 152 -2.36 25.92 5.29
CA THR A 152 -2.64 24.72 6.11
C THR A 152 -2.46 23.44 5.29
N SER A 153 -2.65 23.48 3.97
CA SER A 153 -2.40 22.34 3.08
C SER A 153 -0.93 21.91 3.00
N GLN A 154 0.03 22.78 3.36
CA GLN A 154 1.44 22.40 3.52
C GLN A 154 1.69 21.47 4.71
N LEU A 155 0.73 21.32 5.64
CA LEU A 155 0.89 20.44 6.77
C LEU A 155 0.86 18.96 6.39
N VAL A 156 0.53 18.62 5.14
CA VAL A 156 0.46 17.24 4.66
C VAL A 156 1.72 16.46 5.08
N SER A 157 1.50 15.35 5.78
CA SER A 157 2.59 14.47 6.17
C SER A 157 2.99 13.62 4.96
N VAL A 158 4.18 13.85 4.43
CA VAL A 158 4.73 13.09 3.31
C VAL A 158 5.41 11.83 3.84
N ASP A 159 4.61 10.85 4.24
CA ASP A 159 5.06 9.59 4.85
C ASP A 159 4.61 8.33 4.08
N PRO A 160 4.92 8.22 2.76
CA PRO A 160 4.42 7.12 1.96
C PRO A 160 4.89 5.77 2.52
N LYS A 161 3.98 4.80 2.48
CA LYS A 161 4.16 3.46 3.02
C LYS A 161 4.72 2.53 1.95
N VAL A 162 5.86 1.92 2.25
CA VAL A 162 6.43 0.82 1.46
C VAL A 162 5.80 -0.53 1.85
N LEU A 163 5.79 -1.43 0.89
CA LEU A 163 5.31 -2.80 0.98
C LEU A 163 6.48 -3.78 0.98
N MET A 164 6.29 -4.92 1.64
CA MET A 164 7.26 -6.01 1.69
C MET A 164 6.60 -7.26 1.10
N PHE A 165 7.37 -8.04 0.36
CA PHE A 165 6.95 -9.37 -0.04
C PHE A 165 6.95 -10.30 1.17
N GLN A 166 5.95 -11.17 1.23
CA GLN A 166 5.91 -12.24 2.21
C GLN A 166 6.92 -13.34 1.83
N ASP A 167 7.49 -13.99 2.83
CA ASP A 167 8.13 -15.28 2.67
C ASP A 167 7.08 -16.37 2.38
N LYS A 168 7.56 -17.57 2.05
CA LYS A 168 6.78 -18.79 1.88
C LYS A 168 7.30 -19.87 2.82
N PHE A 169 7.75 -19.49 4.02
CA PHE A 169 8.29 -20.45 4.97
C PHE A 169 7.15 -21.27 5.57
N GLU A 170 7.25 -22.58 5.38
CA GLU A 170 6.38 -23.57 6.01
C GLU A 170 7.21 -24.35 7.02
N ARG A 171 6.86 -24.23 8.30
CA ARG A 171 7.61 -24.92 9.37
C ARG A 171 7.33 -26.42 9.39
N ILE A 172 6.13 -26.83 8.99
CA ILE A 172 5.73 -28.23 8.98
C ILE A 172 5.50 -28.61 7.53
N LEU A 173 6.37 -29.46 6.99
CA LEU A 173 6.30 -29.93 5.62
C LEU A 173 5.83 -31.39 5.61
N PRO A 174 4.66 -31.71 5.05
CA PRO A 174 4.21 -33.08 4.95
C PRO A 174 5.05 -33.86 3.94
N GLU A 175 5.49 -35.05 4.33
CA GLU A 175 6.26 -35.97 3.51
C GLU A 175 5.56 -37.34 3.49
N SER A 176 5.72 -38.07 2.38
CA SER A 176 5.22 -39.44 2.31
C SER A 176 6.16 -40.37 1.55
N TYR A 177 6.32 -41.57 2.09
CA TYR A 177 7.05 -42.66 1.46
C TYR A 177 6.10 -43.83 1.17
N GLU A 178 6.12 -44.33 -0.06
CA GLU A 178 5.26 -45.41 -0.49
C GLU A 178 6.08 -46.55 -1.11
N THR A 179 5.77 -47.79 -0.73
CA THR A 179 6.33 -48.98 -1.38
C THR A 179 5.34 -50.13 -1.31
N ASP A 180 5.55 -51.20 -2.08
CA ASP A 180 4.65 -52.34 -2.05
C ASP A 180 5.33 -53.70 -2.19
N ILE A 181 4.70 -54.71 -1.57
CA ILE A 181 5.07 -56.12 -1.71
C ILE A 181 4.10 -56.77 -2.68
N LYS A 182 4.61 -57.41 -3.74
CA LYS A 182 3.79 -58.14 -4.72
C LYS A 182 3.59 -59.60 -4.31
N TYR A 183 2.46 -60.15 -4.73
CA TYR A 183 2.08 -61.54 -4.48
C TYR A 183 1.88 -62.32 -5.78
N VAL A 184 2.13 -63.62 -5.70
CA VAL A 184 1.74 -64.56 -6.76
C VAL A 184 0.22 -64.74 -6.74
N ILE A 185 -0.35 -65.10 -7.90
CA ILE A 185 -1.78 -65.40 -8.03
C ILE A 185 -2.23 -66.40 -6.95
N ASN A 186 -3.40 -66.14 -6.33
CA ASN A 186 -4.02 -66.96 -5.28
C ASN A 186 -3.13 -67.26 -4.07
N ARG A 187 -2.08 -66.46 -3.84
CA ARG A 187 -1.18 -66.57 -2.69
C ARG A 187 -1.16 -65.28 -1.87
N ALA A 188 -0.85 -65.45 -0.60
CA ALA A 188 -0.73 -64.38 0.39
C ALA A 188 0.58 -64.46 1.19
N ASP A 189 1.51 -65.34 0.85
CA ASP A 189 2.82 -65.38 1.49
C ASP A 189 3.79 -64.40 0.84
N VAL A 190 4.55 -63.69 1.69
CA VAL A 190 5.57 -62.74 1.28
C VAL A 190 6.83 -63.49 0.86
N ARG A 191 7.28 -63.30 -0.38
CA ARG A 191 8.46 -63.98 -0.94
C ARG A 191 9.74 -63.24 -0.58
N SER A 192 10.84 -63.99 -0.39
CA SER A 192 12.17 -63.42 -0.15
C SER A 192 12.60 -62.42 -1.23
N SER A 193 12.27 -62.67 -2.49
CA SER A 193 12.60 -61.80 -3.61
C SER A 193 11.93 -60.42 -3.55
N GLU A 194 10.78 -60.30 -2.87
CA GLU A 194 10.09 -59.03 -2.71
C GLU A 194 10.74 -58.20 -1.60
N ILE A 195 11.10 -58.85 -0.48
CA ILE A 195 11.64 -58.17 0.69
C ILE A 195 13.11 -57.80 0.56
N THR A 196 13.80 -58.32 -0.46
CA THR A 196 15.18 -57.93 -0.79
C THR A 196 15.26 -56.73 -1.73
N LYS A 197 14.12 -56.22 -2.24
CA LYS A 197 14.08 -55.03 -3.09
C LYS A 197 14.53 -53.79 -2.30
N ASP A 198 15.22 -52.87 -2.98
CA ASP A 198 15.81 -51.71 -2.32
C ASP A 198 14.75 -50.75 -1.76
N GLU A 199 13.62 -50.58 -2.44
CA GLU A 199 12.47 -49.80 -1.96
C GLU A 199 11.90 -50.36 -0.65
N VAL A 200 11.89 -51.69 -0.49
CA VAL A 200 11.42 -52.33 0.74
C VAL A 200 12.45 -52.22 1.87
N LYS A 201 13.76 -52.16 1.55
CA LYS A 201 14.80 -51.84 2.53
C LYS A 201 14.72 -50.37 2.97
N GLN A 202 14.45 -49.46 2.04
CA GLN A 202 14.28 -48.03 2.31
C GLN A 202 13.10 -47.76 3.24
N LEU A 203 12.01 -48.53 3.16
CA LEU A 203 10.89 -48.44 4.13
C LEU A 203 11.39 -48.54 5.59
N ASN A 204 12.28 -49.50 5.87
CA ASN A 204 12.81 -49.69 7.20
C ASN A 204 13.70 -48.52 7.64
N GLU A 205 14.49 -47.98 6.71
CA GLU A 205 15.35 -46.83 6.98
C GLU A 205 14.52 -45.56 7.26
N VAL A 206 13.45 -45.33 6.49
CA VAL A 206 12.51 -44.22 6.71
C VAL A 206 11.88 -44.33 8.09
N LEU A 207 11.36 -45.50 8.45
CA LEU A 207 10.77 -45.71 9.78
C LEU A 207 11.81 -45.52 10.91
N LYS A 208 13.05 -45.95 10.70
CA LYS A 208 14.14 -45.70 11.66
C LYS A 208 14.43 -44.21 11.82
N GLN A 209 14.47 -43.45 10.72
CA GLN A 209 14.69 -42.01 10.75
C GLN A 209 13.60 -41.26 11.51
N THR A 210 12.34 -41.71 11.44
CA THR A 210 11.25 -41.09 12.23
C THR A 210 11.42 -41.23 13.76
N GLN A 211 12.30 -42.11 14.23
CA GLN A 211 12.65 -42.24 15.65
C GLN A 211 13.97 -41.55 16.02
N GLU A 212 14.95 -41.58 15.11
CA GLU A 212 16.28 -41.02 15.36
C GLU A 212 16.36 -39.52 15.10
N ASN A 213 15.49 -38.99 14.24
CA ASN A 213 15.45 -37.58 13.87
C ASN A 213 14.27 -36.88 14.56
N GLU A 214 14.57 -36.07 15.57
CA GLU A 214 13.57 -35.28 16.31
C GLU A 214 12.77 -34.30 15.42
N ARG A 215 13.25 -34.02 14.20
CA ARG A 215 12.57 -33.17 13.22
C ARG A 215 11.76 -33.93 12.19
N LEU A 216 11.67 -35.25 12.26
CA LEU A 216 10.86 -36.05 11.36
C LEU A 216 9.83 -36.82 12.16
N GLU A 217 8.61 -36.31 12.22
CA GLU A 217 7.55 -36.89 13.01
C GLU A 217 6.72 -37.87 12.17
N LEU A 218 6.57 -39.11 12.64
CA LEU A 218 5.66 -40.08 12.03
C LEU A 218 4.20 -39.71 12.35
N LYS A 219 3.36 -39.57 11.31
CA LYS A 219 1.93 -39.30 11.47
C LYS A 219 1.05 -40.51 11.19
N GLU A 220 1.41 -41.33 10.22
CA GLU A 220 0.64 -42.53 9.90
C GLU A 220 1.53 -43.57 9.23
N LEU A 221 1.34 -44.83 9.61
CA LEU A 221 1.87 -45.99 8.91
C LEU A 221 0.68 -46.86 8.47
N GLU A 222 0.38 -46.81 7.18
CA GLU A 222 -0.76 -47.49 6.59
C GLU A 222 -0.32 -48.75 5.84
N ILE A 223 -1.02 -49.87 6.09
CA ILE A 223 -0.95 -51.08 5.27
C ILE A 223 -2.26 -51.24 4.52
N SER A 224 -2.23 -51.03 3.21
CA SER A 224 -3.36 -51.28 2.32
C SER A 224 -3.14 -52.57 1.54
N ALA A 225 -3.87 -53.63 1.88
CA ALA A 225 -3.75 -54.94 1.25
C ALA A 225 -4.81 -55.15 0.17
N TYR A 226 -4.38 -55.59 -1.00
CA TYR A 226 -5.23 -55.71 -2.18
C TYR A 226 -5.26 -57.15 -2.69
N ALA A 227 -6.43 -57.55 -3.18
CA ALA A 227 -6.51 -58.59 -4.19
C ALA A 227 -6.86 -57.97 -5.56
N SER A 228 -6.44 -58.71 -6.58
CA SER A 228 -6.70 -58.41 -7.98
C SER A 228 -8.00 -59.11 -8.39
N PRO A 229 -8.73 -58.59 -9.39
CA PRO A 229 -9.95 -59.21 -9.91
C PRO A 229 -9.61 -60.42 -10.80
N ASP A 230 -8.92 -61.42 -10.22
CA ASP A 230 -8.49 -62.66 -10.89
C ASP A 230 -9.52 -63.80 -10.74
N GLY A 231 -10.39 -63.72 -9.72
CA GLY A 231 -11.34 -64.77 -9.37
C GLY A 231 -12.53 -64.23 -8.57
N PRO A 232 -13.38 -65.11 -8.02
CA PRO A 232 -14.61 -64.70 -7.34
C PRO A 232 -14.37 -63.72 -6.19
N VAL A 233 -15.29 -62.77 -6.00
CA VAL A 233 -15.22 -61.72 -4.97
C VAL A 233 -14.94 -62.28 -3.57
N ASP A 234 -15.54 -63.41 -3.19
CA ASP A 234 -15.32 -64.06 -1.89
C ASP A 234 -13.87 -64.56 -1.73
N LEU A 235 -13.28 -65.10 -2.81
CA LEU A 235 -11.88 -65.52 -2.81
C LEU A 235 -10.96 -64.31 -2.66
N ASN A 236 -11.22 -63.24 -3.41
CA ASN A 236 -10.42 -62.01 -3.38
C ASN A 236 -10.52 -61.31 -2.02
N THR A 237 -11.70 -61.31 -1.40
CA THR A 237 -11.92 -60.80 -0.04
C THR A 237 -11.06 -61.53 0.98
N ASN A 238 -11.06 -62.88 0.92
CA ASN A 238 -10.22 -63.69 1.79
C ASN A 238 -8.72 -63.48 1.51
N LEU A 239 -8.32 -63.38 0.25
CA LEU A 239 -6.93 -63.12 -0.14
C LEU A 239 -6.43 -61.76 0.35
N ALA A 240 -7.22 -60.69 0.20
CA ALA A 240 -6.87 -59.36 0.70
C ALA A 240 -6.67 -59.38 2.23
N ALA A 241 -7.55 -60.06 2.97
CA ALA A 241 -7.42 -60.22 4.42
C ALA A 241 -6.16 -61.01 4.82
N GLN A 242 -5.86 -62.11 4.13
CA GLN A 242 -4.64 -62.89 4.38
C GLN A 242 -3.37 -62.10 4.03
N ARG A 243 -3.40 -61.32 2.95
CA ARG A 243 -2.29 -60.45 2.53
C ARG A 243 -2.03 -59.36 3.56
N LYS A 244 -3.07 -58.72 4.10
CA LYS A 244 -2.95 -57.80 5.24
C LYS A 244 -2.18 -58.46 6.38
N THR A 245 -2.63 -59.63 6.85
CA THR A 245 -1.97 -60.34 7.97
C THR A 245 -0.52 -60.71 7.64
N SER A 246 -0.21 -61.09 6.40
CA SER A 246 1.15 -61.42 5.99
C SER A 246 2.08 -60.20 5.92
N ALA A 247 1.55 -59.07 5.45
CA ALA A 247 2.26 -57.81 5.29
C ALA A 247 2.51 -57.17 6.66
N ASP A 248 1.50 -57.19 7.53
CA ASP A 248 1.61 -56.81 8.94
C ASP A 248 2.70 -57.63 9.64
N ARG A 249 2.61 -58.98 9.60
CA ARG A 249 3.64 -59.86 10.19
C ARG A 249 5.04 -59.56 9.66
N TYR A 250 5.17 -59.30 8.36
CA TYR A 250 6.45 -58.91 7.77
C TYR A 250 6.95 -57.59 8.38
N LEU A 251 6.12 -56.56 8.39
CA LEU A 251 6.47 -55.22 8.88
C LEU A 251 6.78 -55.25 10.38
N SER A 252 5.95 -55.87 11.23
CA SER A 252 6.25 -56.02 12.66
C SER A 252 7.57 -56.75 12.89
N GLY A 253 7.88 -57.74 12.05
CA GLY A 253 9.16 -58.45 12.06
C GLY A 253 10.35 -57.55 11.72
N GLN A 254 10.21 -56.65 10.75
CA GLN A 254 11.25 -55.67 10.41
C GLN A 254 11.41 -54.61 11.49
N MET A 255 10.31 -54.03 11.96
CA MET A 255 10.30 -53.04 13.05
C MET A 255 11.02 -53.59 14.28
N LYS A 256 10.70 -54.83 14.68
CA LYS A 256 11.40 -55.51 15.79
C LYS A 256 12.91 -55.69 15.56
N ARG A 257 13.35 -55.98 14.32
CA ARG A 257 14.78 -56.11 13.99
C ARG A 257 15.51 -54.78 13.95
N ALA A 258 14.83 -53.74 13.49
CA ALA A 258 15.33 -52.37 13.41
C ALA A 258 15.21 -51.61 14.73
N ASN A 259 14.61 -52.23 15.76
CA ASN A 259 14.29 -51.60 17.05
C ASN A 259 13.40 -50.35 16.89
N VAL A 260 12.43 -50.42 15.97
CA VAL A 260 11.43 -49.38 15.73
C VAL A 260 10.12 -49.78 16.41
N GLU A 261 9.51 -48.81 17.08
CA GLU A 261 8.22 -48.89 17.75
C GLU A 261 7.29 -47.80 17.18
N VAL A 262 6.12 -48.20 16.72
CA VAL A 262 5.08 -47.30 16.22
C VAL A 262 3.86 -47.45 17.11
N ALA A 263 3.32 -46.33 17.59
CA ALA A 263 2.13 -46.35 18.43
C ALA A 263 0.93 -46.91 17.67
N ASP A 264 0.10 -47.72 18.34
CA ASP A 264 -1.06 -48.38 17.72
C ASP A 264 -2.03 -47.40 17.04
N GLU A 265 -2.13 -46.17 17.56
CA GLU A 265 -2.98 -45.11 17.00
C GLU A 265 -2.48 -44.52 15.66
N LEU A 266 -1.19 -44.65 15.36
CA LEU A 266 -0.59 -44.22 14.09
C LEU A 266 -0.63 -45.34 13.04
N MET A 267 -1.01 -46.56 13.43
CA MET A 267 -1.11 -47.71 12.54
C MET A 267 -2.50 -47.80 11.94
N SER A 268 -2.58 -47.81 10.61
CA SER A 268 -3.82 -48.03 9.88
C SER A 268 -3.70 -49.26 8.99
N MET A 269 -4.73 -50.09 8.94
CA MET A 269 -4.72 -51.28 8.09
C MET A 269 -6.05 -51.45 7.37
N MET A 270 -5.97 -51.51 6.05
CA MET A 270 -7.13 -51.62 5.16
C MET A 270 -7.02 -52.83 4.25
N THR A 271 -8.17 -53.33 3.81
CA THR A 271 -8.26 -54.42 2.83
C THR A 271 -9.20 -53.99 1.71
N THR A 272 -8.74 -54.12 0.47
CA THR A 272 -9.55 -53.90 -0.72
C THR A 272 -9.61 -55.21 -1.51
N PRO A 273 -10.75 -55.93 -1.51
CA PRO A 273 -10.90 -57.20 -2.21
C PRO A 273 -10.55 -57.10 -3.69
N GLU A 274 -11.05 -56.10 -4.40
CA GLU A 274 -10.74 -55.89 -5.82
C GLU A 274 -10.41 -54.43 -6.06
N ASP A 275 -9.13 -54.16 -6.36
CA ASP A 275 -8.61 -52.81 -6.64
C ASP A 275 -9.04 -52.30 -8.02
N TRP A 276 -10.34 -52.05 -8.21
CA TRP A 276 -10.87 -51.56 -9.49
C TRP A 276 -10.37 -50.16 -9.86
N GLU A 277 -10.09 -49.30 -8.88
CA GLU A 277 -9.50 -47.98 -9.11
C GLU A 277 -8.03 -48.10 -9.55
N GLY A 278 -7.24 -48.94 -8.88
CA GLY A 278 -5.88 -49.25 -9.31
C GLY A 278 -5.85 -49.94 -10.67
N PHE A 279 -6.80 -50.83 -10.98
CA PHE A 279 -6.95 -51.45 -12.29
C PHE A 279 -7.20 -50.39 -13.36
N LYS A 280 -8.14 -49.47 -13.12
CA LYS A 280 -8.44 -48.36 -14.02
C LYS A 280 -7.21 -47.51 -14.30
N LYS A 281 -6.47 -47.10 -13.25
CA LYS A 281 -5.24 -46.29 -13.40
C LYS A 281 -4.18 -47.01 -14.24
N LEU A 282 -3.92 -48.28 -13.96
CA LEU A 282 -2.95 -49.07 -14.74
C LEU A 282 -3.40 -49.25 -16.20
N MET A 283 -4.70 -49.39 -16.44
CA MET A 283 -5.26 -49.42 -17.80
C MET A 283 -5.08 -48.08 -18.52
N GLU A 284 -5.35 -46.95 -17.85
CA GLU A 284 -5.14 -45.59 -18.36
C GLU A 284 -3.69 -45.30 -18.74
N GLU A 285 -2.72 -45.91 -18.04
CA GLU A 285 -1.28 -45.79 -18.35
C GLU A 285 -0.79 -46.81 -19.40
N SER A 286 -1.60 -47.83 -19.72
CA SER A 286 -1.21 -48.91 -20.62
C SER A 286 -1.42 -48.57 -22.11
N ASN A 287 -0.80 -49.40 -22.96
CA ASN A 287 -0.99 -49.44 -24.42
C ASN A 287 -1.80 -50.66 -24.88
N ILE A 288 -2.60 -51.27 -24.00
CA ILE A 288 -3.36 -52.49 -24.29
C ILE A 288 -4.43 -52.19 -25.36
N GLN A 289 -4.59 -53.12 -26.31
CA GLN A 289 -5.64 -53.03 -27.32
C GLN A 289 -7.03 -52.96 -26.66
N ASP A 290 -7.95 -52.19 -27.23
CA ASP A 290 -9.32 -52.03 -26.72
C ASP A 290 -9.44 -51.41 -25.31
N LYS A 291 -8.37 -50.78 -24.82
CA LYS A 291 -8.32 -50.01 -23.55
C LYS A 291 -9.52 -49.08 -23.36
N GLU A 292 -9.91 -48.31 -24.36
CA GLU A 292 -11.05 -47.37 -24.26
C GLU A 292 -12.39 -48.09 -24.03
N MET A 293 -12.56 -49.29 -24.61
CA MET A 293 -13.73 -50.13 -24.35
C MET A 293 -13.70 -50.65 -22.91
N ILE A 294 -12.54 -51.06 -22.41
CA ILE A 294 -12.35 -51.57 -21.05
C ILE A 294 -12.62 -50.47 -20.01
N LEU A 295 -12.10 -49.26 -20.22
CA LEU A 295 -12.38 -48.10 -19.37
C LEU A 295 -13.88 -47.74 -19.40
N ARG A 296 -14.53 -47.88 -20.55
CA ARG A 296 -15.98 -47.71 -20.66
C ARG A 296 -16.75 -48.75 -19.84
N VAL A 297 -16.37 -50.02 -19.89
CA VAL A 297 -16.97 -51.09 -19.06
C VAL A 297 -16.88 -50.73 -17.57
N LEU A 298 -15.71 -50.26 -17.10
CA LEU A 298 -15.51 -49.84 -15.71
C LEU A 298 -16.42 -48.65 -15.33
N SER A 299 -16.69 -47.73 -16.26
CA SER A 299 -17.59 -46.60 -16.03
C SER A 299 -19.08 -46.96 -16.07
N MET A 300 -19.45 -47.93 -16.90
CA MET A 300 -20.85 -48.33 -17.12
C MET A 300 -21.39 -49.28 -16.06
N HIS A 301 -20.52 -50.12 -15.49
CA HIS A 301 -20.89 -51.11 -14.50
C HIS A 301 -20.19 -50.77 -13.19
N SER A 302 -20.93 -50.78 -12.07
CA SER A 302 -20.38 -50.67 -10.72
C SER A 302 -20.28 -52.01 -10.01
N ASP A 303 -21.01 -53.02 -10.50
CA ASP A 303 -21.00 -54.38 -9.96
C ASP A 303 -19.69 -55.10 -10.33
N PRO A 304 -18.93 -55.62 -9.35
CA PRO A 304 -17.63 -56.25 -9.58
C PRO A 304 -17.72 -57.52 -10.45
N VAL A 305 -18.79 -58.32 -10.28
CA VAL A 305 -18.99 -59.57 -11.02
C VAL A 305 -19.27 -59.25 -12.49
N VAL A 306 -20.10 -58.23 -12.74
CA VAL A 306 -20.39 -57.79 -14.11
C VAL A 306 -19.15 -57.22 -14.77
N ARG A 307 -18.37 -56.38 -14.07
CA ARG A 307 -17.09 -55.84 -14.57
C ARG A 307 -16.12 -56.94 -14.98
N GLU A 308 -15.91 -57.90 -14.08
CA GLU A 308 -14.99 -59.02 -14.31
C GLU A 308 -15.42 -59.86 -15.52
N GLN A 309 -16.72 -60.16 -15.64
CA GLN A 309 -17.26 -60.95 -16.76
C GLN A 309 -17.11 -60.23 -18.10
N GLU A 310 -17.49 -58.95 -18.17
CA GLU A 310 -17.39 -58.16 -19.40
C GLU A 310 -15.93 -57.99 -19.86
N ILE A 311 -15.00 -57.77 -18.92
CA ILE A 311 -13.57 -57.67 -19.22
C ILE A 311 -13.00 -59.02 -19.68
N LYS A 312 -13.40 -60.14 -19.06
CA LYS A 312 -12.97 -61.49 -19.48
C LYS A 312 -13.46 -61.89 -20.86
N ASN A 313 -14.61 -61.37 -21.30
CA ASN A 313 -15.15 -61.63 -22.63
C ASN A 313 -14.28 -61.04 -23.75
N LEU A 314 -13.41 -60.06 -23.44
CA LEU A 314 -12.45 -59.44 -24.37
C LEU A 314 -11.17 -60.27 -24.51
N SER A 315 -11.30 -61.52 -24.97
CA SER A 315 -10.27 -62.57 -24.92
C SER A 315 -8.82 -62.15 -25.24
N ALA A 316 -8.58 -61.42 -26.34
CA ALA A 316 -7.22 -61.01 -26.72
C ALA A 316 -6.63 -59.92 -25.80
N ALA A 317 -7.43 -58.94 -25.40
CA ALA A 317 -7.02 -57.91 -24.45
C ALA A 317 -6.86 -58.48 -23.03
N PHE A 318 -7.71 -59.46 -22.67
CA PHE A 318 -7.69 -60.07 -21.35
C PHE A 318 -6.41 -60.87 -21.06
N GLU A 319 -5.86 -61.61 -22.04
CA GLU A 319 -4.58 -62.30 -21.82
C GLU A 319 -3.44 -61.31 -21.55
N VAL A 320 -3.39 -60.17 -22.24
CA VAL A 320 -2.41 -59.11 -21.95
C VAL A 320 -2.65 -58.48 -20.57
N ILE A 321 -3.91 -58.22 -20.20
CA ILE A 321 -4.27 -57.73 -18.86
C ILE A 321 -3.81 -58.70 -17.77
N LYS A 322 -4.00 -59.99 -17.98
CA LYS A 322 -3.65 -61.06 -17.03
C LYS A 322 -2.14 -61.16 -16.81
N ASP A 323 -1.34 -60.88 -17.84
CA ASP A 323 0.12 -60.95 -17.77
C ASP A 323 0.77 -59.62 -17.34
N GLU A 324 0.18 -58.46 -17.69
CA GLU A 324 0.81 -57.15 -17.49
C GLU A 324 0.16 -56.29 -16.38
N ILE A 325 -1.13 -56.45 -16.11
CA ILE A 325 -1.91 -55.59 -15.21
C ILE A 325 -2.24 -56.30 -13.89
N LEU A 326 -2.94 -57.45 -13.96
CA LEU A 326 -3.37 -58.18 -12.76
C LEU A 326 -2.22 -58.52 -11.79
N PRO A 327 -1.01 -58.90 -12.25
CA PRO A 327 0.12 -59.15 -11.35
C PRO A 327 0.56 -57.92 -10.56
N LYS A 328 0.39 -56.71 -11.12
CA LYS A 328 0.72 -55.44 -10.44
C LYS A 328 -0.31 -55.09 -9.37
N LEU A 329 -1.54 -55.59 -9.46
CA LEU A 329 -2.61 -55.36 -8.47
C LEU A 329 -2.56 -56.33 -7.29
N ARG A 330 -1.83 -57.45 -7.42
CA ARG A 330 -1.60 -58.40 -6.33
C ARG A 330 -0.57 -57.84 -5.35
N ARG A 331 -0.98 -56.93 -4.46
CA ARG A 331 -0.02 -56.21 -3.60
C ARG A 331 -0.53 -55.89 -2.20
N SER A 332 0.40 -55.62 -1.31
CA SER A 332 0.18 -54.88 -0.07
C SER A 332 1.05 -53.64 -0.14
N LYS A 333 0.41 -52.47 -0.11
CA LYS A 333 1.06 -51.16 -0.14
C LYS A 333 1.32 -50.70 1.29
N PHE A 334 2.53 -50.22 1.53
CA PHE A 334 2.91 -49.50 2.74
C PHE A 334 2.98 -48.02 2.41
N THR A 335 2.30 -47.20 3.20
CA THR A 335 2.35 -45.75 3.09
C THR A 335 2.80 -45.21 4.45
N VAL A 336 3.95 -44.55 4.48
CA VAL A 336 4.44 -43.80 5.64
C VAL A 336 4.11 -42.33 5.39
N LYS A 337 3.32 -41.71 6.26
CA LYS A 337 3.07 -40.26 6.26
C LYS A 337 3.82 -39.65 7.42
N MET A 338 4.57 -38.59 7.13
CA MET A 338 5.47 -37.95 8.08
C MET A 338 5.36 -36.44 7.94
N GLU A 339 5.83 -35.72 8.94
CA GLU A 339 6.00 -34.28 8.90
C GLU A 339 7.45 -33.92 9.21
N HIS A 340 8.09 -33.20 8.30
CA HIS A 340 9.39 -32.61 8.56
C HIS A 340 9.19 -31.26 9.26
N ILE A 341 9.68 -31.17 10.49
CA ILE A 341 9.62 -29.99 11.36
C ILE A 341 10.88 -29.15 11.12
N GLY A 342 10.70 -28.02 10.44
CA GLY A 342 11.71 -26.99 10.26
C GLY A 342 12.16 -26.34 11.58
N TRP A 343 13.15 -25.45 11.48
CA TRP A 343 13.70 -24.72 12.63
C TRP A 343 12.62 -23.92 13.38
N SER A 344 12.72 -23.84 14.71
CA SER A 344 11.94 -22.91 15.55
C SER A 344 12.36 -21.45 15.33
N ASP A 345 11.62 -20.49 15.87
CA ASP A 345 11.99 -19.07 15.75
C ASP A 345 13.30 -18.75 16.47
N GLU A 346 13.49 -19.33 17.66
CA GLU A 346 14.73 -19.23 18.43
C GLU A 346 15.89 -19.87 17.67
N GLU A 347 15.68 -21.05 17.10
CA GLU A 347 16.71 -21.75 16.34
C GLU A 347 17.12 -20.99 15.07
N LEU A 348 16.17 -20.38 14.36
CA LEU A 348 16.47 -19.53 13.21
C LEU A 348 17.29 -18.29 13.60
N LYS A 349 16.97 -17.67 14.74
CA LYS A 349 17.75 -16.54 15.28
C LYS A 349 19.16 -16.97 15.67
N ASP A 350 19.29 -18.13 16.30
CA ASP A 350 20.58 -18.70 16.70
C ASP A 350 21.42 -19.11 15.49
N LEU A 351 20.82 -19.72 14.49
CA LEU A 351 21.47 -20.08 13.22
C LEU A 351 21.91 -18.84 12.45
N TRP A 352 21.09 -17.79 12.41
CA TRP A 352 21.51 -16.51 11.82
C TRP A 352 22.79 -15.98 12.48
N THR A 353 22.89 -16.10 13.80
CA THR A 353 24.04 -15.59 14.56
C THR A 353 25.27 -16.49 14.46
N SER A 354 25.07 -17.81 14.46
CA SER A 354 26.14 -18.80 14.58
C SER A 354 26.63 -19.35 13.24
N ASN A 355 25.72 -19.61 12.29
CA ASN A 355 26.04 -20.23 11.01
C ASN A 355 25.01 -19.89 9.91
N PRO A 356 24.92 -18.63 9.48
CA PRO A 356 23.86 -18.18 8.59
C PRO A 356 23.92 -18.79 7.17
N ASP A 357 25.05 -19.40 6.78
CA ASP A 357 25.21 -20.07 5.47
C ASP A 357 24.43 -21.39 5.36
N THR A 358 23.94 -21.95 6.47
CA THR A 358 23.10 -23.16 6.45
C THR A 358 21.64 -22.87 6.15
N LEU A 359 21.20 -21.62 6.33
CA LEU A 359 19.81 -21.22 6.14
C LEU A 359 19.46 -21.15 4.64
N LYS A 360 18.33 -21.74 4.29
CA LYS A 360 17.75 -21.73 2.95
C LYS A 360 17.02 -20.41 2.68
N LEU A 361 16.64 -20.20 1.42
CA LEU A 361 15.99 -18.96 0.99
C LEU A 361 14.78 -18.56 1.84
N GLU A 362 13.79 -19.44 2.01
CA GLU A 362 12.57 -19.10 2.77
C GLU A 362 12.86 -18.97 4.28
N GLU A 363 13.81 -19.74 4.81
CA GLU A 363 14.27 -19.61 6.20
C GLU A 363 14.93 -18.25 6.45
N LEU A 364 15.76 -17.75 5.53
CA LEU A 364 16.37 -16.42 5.63
C LEU A 364 15.33 -15.29 5.51
N LEU A 365 14.42 -15.39 4.55
CA LEU A 365 13.36 -14.39 4.38
C LEU A 365 12.46 -14.31 5.61
N TYR A 366 12.08 -15.45 6.17
CA TYR A 366 11.30 -15.54 7.40
C TYR A 366 12.11 -15.10 8.62
N ALA A 367 13.37 -15.53 8.76
CA ALA A 367 14.23 -15.13 9.87
C ALA A 367 14.32 -13.60 10.01
N ALA A 368 14.36 -12.86 8.90
CA ALA A 368 14.34 -11.41 8.92
C ALA A 368 13.09 -10.81 9.60
N THR A 369 11.92 -11.46 9.50
CA THR A 369 10.70 -10.98 10.14
C THR A 369 10.70 -11.18 11.65
N LEU A 370 11.57 -12.05 12.18
CA LEU A 370 11.65 -12.38 13.59
C LEU A 370 12.43 -11.35 14.44
N PHE A 371 13.08 -10.38 13.79
CA PHE A 371 13.83 -9.31 14.46
C PHE A 371 13.03 -8.00 14.38
N ASP A 372 13.15 -7.13 15.38
CA ASP A 372 12.55 -5.79 15.30
C ASP A 372 13.49 -4.77 14.65
N ASN A 373 14.78 -4.88 14.99
CA ASN A 373 15.85 -3.99 14.58
C ASN A 373 16.10 -3.99 13.05
N ASN A 374 16.17 -2.80 12.45
CA ASN A 374 16.31 -2.64 11.00
C ASN A 374 17.70 -3.02 10.49
N GLU A 375 18.76 -2.80 11.28
CA GLU A 375 20.13 -3.15 10.90
C GLU A 375 20.30 -4.67 10.72
N THR A 376 19.68 -5.46 11.62
CA THR A 376 19.68 -6.92 11.55
C THR A 376 18.87 -7.42 10.36
N LYS A 377 17.68 -6.86 10.14
CA LYS A 377 16.86 -7.14 8.95
C LYS A 377 17.63 -6.88 7.66
N LEU A 378 18.30 -5.73 7.59
CA LEU A 378 19.09 -5.33 6.43
C LEU A 378 20.23 -6.33 6.17
N ALA A 379 20.93 -6.76 7.22
CA ALA A 379 22.00 -7.75 7.09
C ALA A 379 21.48 -9.09 6.55
N ILE A 380 20.33 -9.56 7.04
CA ILE A 380 19.70 -10.81 6.58
C ILE A 380 19.27 -10.70 5.12
N TYR A 381 18.53 -9.66 4.74
CA TYR A 381 18.08 -9.49 3.36
C TYR A 381 19.25 -9.27 2.40
N LYS A 382 20.30 -8.56 2.81
CA LYS A 382 21.52 -8.41 2.02
C LYS A 382 22.24 -9.75 1.81
N LYS A 383 22.35 -10.58 2.86
CA LYS A 383 22.88 -11.95 2.72
C LYS A 383 22.01 -12.77 1.75
N THR A 384 20.70 -12.68 1.90
CA THR A 384 19.73 -13.41 1.06
C THR A 384 19.86 -12.99 -0.40
N ALA A 385 19.94 -11.69 -0.68
CA ALA A 385 20.13 -11.16 -2.03
C ALA A 385 21.47 -11.58 -2.63
N ASN A 386 22.54 -11.68 -1.83
CA ASN A 386 23.85 -12.16 -2.30
C ASN A 386 23.85 -13.67 -2.60
N ALA A 387 23.23 -14.48 -1.73
CA ALA A 387 23.14 -15.92 -1.91
C ALA A 387 22.16 -16.32 -3.03
N PHE A 388 21.10 -15.53 -3.22
CA PHE A 388 20.02 -15.76 -4.18
C PHE A 388 19.79 -14.51 -5.04
N PRO A 389 20.71 -14.18 -5.97
CA PRO A 389 20.68 -12.91 -6.72
C PRO A 389 19.46 -12.72 -7.61
N GLN A 390 18.75 -13.81 -7.96
CA GLN A 390 17.52 -13.80 -8.75
C GLN A 390 16.25 -13.76 -7.87
N CYS A 391 16.38 -13.56 -6.56
CA CYS A 391 15.23 -13.42 -5.67
C CYS A 391 14.79 -11.95 -5.57
N ALA A 392 13.80 -11.55 -6.38
CA ALA A 392 13.23 -10.20 -6.32
C ALA A 392 12.72 -9.82 -4.91
N ARG A 393 12.19 -10.79 -4.15
CA ARG A 393 11.70 -10.58 -2.77
C ARG A 393 12.81 -10.13 -1.83
N ALA A 394 14.01 -10.70 -1.95
CA ALA A 394 15.15 -10.34 -1.11
C ALA A 394 15.61 -8.90 -1.38
N HIS A 395 15.78 -8.53 -2.66
CA HIS A 395 16.13 -7.17 -3.06
C HIS A 395 15.05 -6.15 -2.66
N SER A 396 13.78 -6.48 -2.87
CA SER A 396 12.67 -5.60 -2.49
C SER A 396 12.58 -5.40 -0.98
N ASN A 397 12.69 -6.47 -0.19
CA ASN A 397 12.58 -6.36 1.26
C ASN A 397 13.82 -5.66 1.85
N MET A 398 15.00 -5.83 1.24
CA MET A 398 16.19 -5.01 1.53
C MET A 398 15.89 -3.52 1.30
N GLY A 399 15.34 -3.16 0.14
CA GLY A 399 14.95 -1.78 -0.17
C GLY A 399 13.93 -1.19 0.80
N ALA A 400 12.94 -1.99 1.23
CA ALA A 400 11.94 -1.53 2.19
C ALA A 400 12.53 -1.25 3.58
N VAL A 401 13.56 -2.00 3.99
CA VAL A 401 14.28 -1.74 5.24
C VAL A 401 15.17 -0.50 5.11
N LEU A 402 15.91 -0.35 4.01
CA LEU A 402 16.70 0.85 3.70
C LEU A 402 15.84 2.11 3.69
N TYR A 403 14.64 2.04 3.10
CA TYR A 403 13.68 3.15 3.11
C TYR A 403 13.30 3.56 4.53
N LYS A 404 13.03 2.59 5.42
CA LYS A 404 12.71 2.86 6.84
C LYS A 404 13.88 3.45 7.61
N MET A 405 15.11 3.14 7.20
CA MET A 405 16.34 3.71 7.77
C MET A 405 16.65 5.11 7.22
N GLY A 406 15.92 5.58 6.21
CA GLY A 406 16.14 6.88 5.58
C GLY A 406 17.16 6.85 4.42
N ASP A 407 17.72 5.69 4.09
CA ASP A 407 18.70 5.52 3.01
C ASP A 407 18.00 5.42 1.63
N LEU A 408 17.34 6.51 1.23
CA LEU A 408 16.45 6.54 0.06
C LEU A 408 17.15 6.14 -1.25
N ASN A 409 18.40 6.55 -1.46
CA ASN A 409 19.15 6.22 -2.68
C ASN A 409 19.43 4.71 -2.81
N GLU A 410 19.85 4.06 -1.73
CA GLU A 410 20.09 2.61 -1.74
C GLU A 410 18.78 1.83 -1.76
N ALA A 411 17.73 2.35 -1.12
CA ALA A 411 16.39 1.78 -1.23
C ALA A 411 15.88 1.78 -2.67
N GLU A 412 16.02 2.91 -3.38
CA GLU A 412 15.64 3.03 -4.79
C GLU A 412 16.40 2.04 -5.67
N LYS A 413 17.71 1.91 -5.47
CA LYS A 413 18.54 0.95 -6.20
C LYS A 413 18.06 -0.48 -5.96
N ALA A 414 17.82 -0.88 -4.71
CA ALA A 414 17.35 -2.21 -4.36
C ALA A 414 15.96 -2.52 -4.97
N PHE A 415 15.05 -1.55 -4.99
CA PHE A 415 13.75 -1.70 -5.66
C PHE A 415 13.90 -1.82 -7.19
N LYS A 416 14.81 -1.07 -7.81
CA LYS A 416 15.12 -1.18 -9.25
C LYS A 416 15.74 -2.52 -9.59
N ASP A 417 16.65 -3.03 -8.76
CA ASP A 417 17.25 -4.35 -8.91
C ASP A 417 16.17 -5.45 -8.84
N ALA A 418 15.26 -5.36 -7.86
CA ALA A 418 14.11 -6.26 -7.76
C ALA A 418 13.18 -6.19 -8.99
N LYS A 419 12.89 -4.98 -9.50
CA LYS A 419 12.04 -4.76 -10.68
C LYS A 419 12.68 -5.29 -11.97
N GLY A 420 14.01 -5.27 -12.05
CA GLY A 420 14.76 -5.88 -13.14
C GLY A 420 14.62 -7.41 -13.21
N ILE A 421 14.28 -8.05 -12.08
CA ILE A 421 14.05 -9.50 -11.98
C ILE A 421 12.58 -9.85 -12.23
N MET A 422 11.65 -9.06 -11.65
CA MET A 422 10.22 -9.32 -11.70
C MET A 422 9.44 -8.00 -11.69
N ASP A 423 8.49 -7.84 -12.61
CA ASP A 423 7.55 -6.74 -12.54
C ASP A 423 6.37 -7.08 -11.60
N HIS A 424 6.07 -6.17 -10.67
CA HIS A 424 5.07 -6.41 -9.62
C HIS A 424 4.61 -5.11 -8.96
N ASP A 425 3.33 -5.02 -8.59
CA ASP A 425 2.69 -3.83 -8.00
C ASP A 425 3.40 -3.32 -6.74
N ILE A 426 3.85 -4.22 -5.85
CA ILE A 426 4.67 -3.88 -4.66
C ILE A 426 5.88 -3.01 -5.03
N LEU A 427 6.56 -3.33 -6.14
CA LEU A 427 7.76 -2.62 -6.57
C LEU A 427 7.42 -1.26 -7.17
N ASN A 428 6.34 -1.17 -7.94
CA ASN A 428 5.82 0.08 -8.46
C ASN A 428 5.42 1.02 -7.30
N ASN A 429 4.67 0.54 -6.30
CA ASN A 429 4.36 1.32 -5.10
C ASN A 429 5.62 1.80 -4.38
N ASN A 430 6.60 0.91 -4.19
CA ASN A 430 7.81 1.25 -3.46
C ASN A 430 8.66 2.30 -4.19
N LEU A 431 8.75 2.24 -5.52
CA LEU A 431 9.38 3.27 -6.33
C LEU A 431 8.57 4.58 -6.33
N GLY A 432 7.24 4.50 -6.30
CA GLY A 432 6.37 5.67 -6.11
C GLY A 432 6.61 6.36 -4.77
N ALA A 433 6.85 5.61 -3.70
CA ALA A 433 7.20 6.15 -2.39
C ALA A 433 8.54 6.90 -2.42
N ILE A 434 9.54 6.39 -3.16
CA ILE A 434 10.80 7.10 -3.41
C ILE A 434 10.55 8.38 -4.20
N ALA A 435 9.81 8.30 -5.32
CA ALA A 435 9.50 9.47 -6.15
C ALA A 435 8.82 10.57 -5.33
N LEU A 436 7.85 10.21 -4.48
CA LEU A 436 7.16 11.17 -3.63
C LEU A 436 8.09 11.80 -2.59
N LYS A 437 8.97 11.02 -1.97
CA LYS A 437 10.00 11.56 -1.04
C LYS A 437 10.99 12.50 -1.73
N ASN A 438 11.28 12.27 -3.01
CA ASN A 438 12.12 13.14 -3.84
C ASN A 438 11.38 14.36 -4.41
N GLY A 439 10.07 14.48 -4.17
CA GLY A 439 9.23 15.59 -4.66
C GLY A 439 8.75 15.44 -6.10
N ASP A 440 8.96 14.28 -6.74
CA ASP A 440 8.44 13.97 -8.07
C ASP A 440 7.00 13.44 -7.96
N LEU A 441 6.06 14.39 -7.88
CA LEU A 441 4.65 14.11 -7.65
C LEU A 441 3.99 13.35 -8.81
N GLU A 442 4.37 13.65 -10.05
CA GLU A 442 3.83 13.01 -11.24
C GLU A 442 4.26 11.54 -11.33
N ALA A 443 5.56 11.27 -11.16
CA ALA A 443 6.06 9.89 -11.15
C ALA A 443 5.48 9.08 -9.99
N ALA A 444 5.33 9.69 -8.81
CA ALA A 444 4.68 9.05 -7.67
C ALA A 444 3.23 8.66 -7.99
N LYS A 445 2.46 9.58 -8.56
CA LYS A 445 1.05 9.36 -8.94
C LYS A 445 0.90 8.23 -9.96
N GLU A 446 1.72 8.23 -11.00
CA GLU A 446 1.73 7.17 -12.00
C GLU A 446 2.02 5.80 -11.37
N ALA A 447 3.08 5.73 -10.57
CA ALA A 447 3.52 4.50 -9.92
C ALA A 447 2.48 3.93 -8.95
N PHE A 448 1.85 4.78 -8.11
CA PHE A 448 0.80 4.31 -7.21
C PHE A 448 -0.48 3.91 -7.95
N THR A 449 -0.86 4.63 -9.01
CA THR A 449 -2.04 4.28 -9.83
C THR A 449 -1.84 2.93 -10.51
N ALA A 450 -0.63 2.64 -10.97
CA ALA A 450 -0.26 1.34 -11.52
C ALA A 450 -0.21 0.21 -10.47
N SER A 451 -0.34 0.53 -9.18
CA SER A 451 -0.17 -0.42 -8.06
C SER A 451 -1.43 -0.60 -7.21
N LEU A 452 -2.60 -0.13 -7.67
CA LEU A 452 -3.85 -0.16 -6.91
C LEU A 452 -4.23 -1.56 -6.40
N GLY A 453 -3.78 -2.62 -7.07
CA GLY A 453 -3.98 -4.02 -6.65
C GLY A 453 -3.24 -4.43 -5.38
N ALA A 454 -2.26 -3.65 -4.90
CA ALA A 454 -1.41 -4.00 -3.76
C ALA A 454 -1.95 -3.56 -2.38
N GLY A 455 -3.18 -3.03 -2.32
CA GLY A 455 -3.94 -2.84 -1.07
C GLY A 455 -3.89 -1.44 -0.47
N GLU A 456 -4.38 -1.32 0.77
CA GLU A 456 -4.72 -0.04 1.42
C GLU A 456 -3.55 0.93 1.58
N LYS A 457 -2.32 0.43 1.72
CA LYS A 457 -1.11 1.27 1.78
C LYS A 457 -0.89 2.07 0.49
N VAL A 458 -1.24 1.51 -0.67
CA VAL A 458 -1.14 2.23 -1.95
C VAL A 458 -2.20 3.33 -2.01
N ASN A 459 -3.42 3.04 -1.55
CA ASN A 459 -4.47 4.04 -1.47
C ASN A 459 -4.05 5.19 -0.53
N TYR A 460 -3.52 4.89 0.66
CA TYR A 460 -2.96 5.90 1.56
C TYR A 460 -1.94 6.81 0.84
N ASN A 461 -1.02 6.22 0.08
CA ASN A 461 -0.02 6.97 -0.66
C ASN A 461 -0.62 7.88 -1.75
N LEU A 462 -1.64 7.40 -2.48
CA LEU A 462 -2.42 8.24 -3.40
C LEU A 462 -3.20 9.34 -2.68
N GLY A 463 -3.64 9.08 -1.44
CA GLY A 463 -4.25 10.10 -0.59
C GLY A 463 -3.33 11.30 -0.36
N ILE A 464 -2.05 11.04 -0.05
CA ILE A 464 -1.03 12.09 0.10
C ILE A 464 -0.89 12.89 -1.19
N VAL A 465 -0.72 12.20 -2.33
CA VAL A 465 -0.60 12.84 -3.65
C VAL A 465 -1.79 13.74 -3.93
N ASN A 466 -3.01 13.26 -3.69
CA ASN A 466 -4.22 14.03 -3.94
C ASN A 466 -4.35 15.26 -3.03
N ILE A 467 -3.88 15.23 -1.77
CA ILE A 467 -3.79 16.46 -0.96
C ILE A 467 -2.82 17.45 -1.60
N MET A 468 -1.64 16.97 -2.04
CA MET A 468 -0.61 17.80 -2.66
C MET A 468 -1.04 18.39 -4.01
N GLU A 469 -2.01 17.78 -4.69
CA GLU A 469 -2.64 18.31 -5.92
C GLU A 469 -3.86 19.21 -5.63
N GLY A 470 -4.32 19.30 -4.38
CA GLY A 470 -5.56 20.01 -4.02
C GLY A 470 -6.85 19.22 -4.28
N ASN A 471 -6.76 17.93 -4.63
CA ASN A 471 -7.86 17.03 -4.93
C ASN A 471 -8.42 16.37 -3.65
N TYR A 472 -8.98 17.15 -2.73
CA TYR A 472 -9.35 16.67 -1.39
C TYR A 472 -10.45 15.60 -1.38
N ASP A 473 -11.41 15.66 -2.30
CA ASP A 473 -12.43 14.61 -2.45
C ASP A 473 -11.82 13.26 -2.81
N ALA A 474 -10.88 13.24 -3.75
CA ALA A 474 -10.16 12.03 -4.14
C ALA A 474 -9.26 11.53 -2.99
N ALA A 475 -8.61 12.45 -2.27
CA ALA A 475 -7.81 12.10 -1.10
C ALA A 475 -8.63 11.38 -0.02
N LEU A 476 -9.85 11.86 0.27
CA LEU A 476 -10.72 11.24 1.27
C LEU A 476 -11.20 9.85 0.87
N ASN A 477 -11.47 9.62 -0.42
CA ASN A 477 -11.81 8.28 -0.92
C ASN A 477 -10.65 7.29 -0.77
N ASN A 478 -9.41 7.80 -0.77
CA ASN A 478 -8.20 6.99 -0.68
C ASN A 478 -7.83 6.57 0.76
N PHE A 479 -8.08 7.41 1.78
CA PHE A 479 -7.66 7.11 3.16
C PHE A 479 -8.50 6.06 3.89
N GLY A 480 -9.65 5.65 3.34
CA GLY A 480 -10.52 4.67 3.99
C GLY A 480 -11.11 5.19 5.32
N SER A 481 -11.33 4.28 6.26
CA SER A 481 -12.00 4.58 7.54
C SER A 481 -11.08 4.79 8.74
N GLU A 482 -9.81 4.40 8.66
CA GLU A 482 -8.87 4.54 9.77
C GLU A 482 -8.49 6.02 9.98
N PRO A 483 -8.57 6.55 11.21
CA PRO A 483 -8.15 7.92 11.50
C PRO A 483 -6.66 8.11 11.25
N SER A 484 -6.31 9.04 10.36
CA SER A 484 -4.94 9.49 10.15
C SER A 484 -4.88 11.01 10.10
N PHE A 485 -3.69 11.57 10.34
CA PHE A 485 -3.46 13.00 10.26
C PHE A 485 -3.82 13.54 8.88
N ASN A 486 -3.38 12.87 7.81
CA ASN A 486 -3.67 13.29 6.44
C ASN A 486 -5.16 13.19 6.10
N ALA A 487 -5.89 12.19 6.63
CA ALA A 487 -7.34 12.12 6.46
C ALA A 487 -8.05 13.28 7.18
N ALA A 488 -7.62 13.64 8.40
CA ALA A 488 -8.18 14.80 9.11
C ALA A 488 -7.89 16.12 8.38
N LEU A 489 -6.65 16.28 7.89
CA LEU A 489 -6.24 17.44 7.11
C LEU A 489 -7.08 17.56 5.82
N ALA A 490 -7.26 16.48 5.07
CA ALA A 490 -8.08 16.50 3.85
C ALA A 490 -9.54 16.90 4.12
N LYS A 491 -10.12 16.49 5.27
CA LYS A 491 -11.47 16.94 5.68
C LYS A 491 -11.50 18.43 5.96
N TYR A 492 -10.50 18.94 6.70
CA TYR A 492 -10.38 20.36 7.01
C TYR A 492 -10.25 21.19 5.73
N LEU A 493 -9.37 20.80 4.81
CA LEU A 493 -9.15 21.50 3.53
C LEU A 493 -10.36 21.46 2.60
N LYS A 494 -11.24 20.47 2.75
CA LYS A 494 -12.54 20.41 2.07
C LYS A 494 -13.62 21.29 2.73
N GLY A 495 -13.35 21.83 3.93
CA GLY A 495 -14.27 22.63 4.72
C GLY A 495 -15.17 21.84 5.68
N ASP A 496 -14.84 20.56 5.95
CA ASP A 496 -15.51 19.73 6.96
C ASP A 496 -14.79 19.82 8.31
N ASP A 497 -14.93 20.96 8.99
CA ASP A 497 -14.27 21.26 10.27
C ASP A 497 -14.62 20.24 11.37
N ASP A 498 -15.89 19.85 11.48
CA ASP A 498 -16.37 18.91 12.51
C ASP A 498 -15.88 17.48 12.25
N GLY A 499 -15.93 17.04 10.99
CA GLY A 499 -15.39 15.75 10.59
C GLY A 499 -13.87 15.69 10.74
N ALA A 500 -13.16 16.78 10.43
CA ALA A 500 -11.74 16.92 10.66
C ALA A 500 -11.40 16.82 12.16
N TRP A 501 -12.11 17.57 13.01
CA TRP A 501 -11.95 17.53 14.47
C TRP A 501 -12.12 16.11 15.01
N ARG A 502 -13.24 15.45 14.67
CA ARG A 502 -13.51 14.07 15.11
C ARG A 502 -12.45 13.10 14.64
N THR A 503 -11.92 13.28 13.44
CA THR A 503 -10.86 12.40 12.91
C THR A 503 -9.55 12.64 13.65
N ALA A 504 -9.10 13.89 13.77
CA ALA A 504 -7.87 14.26 14.46
C ALA A 504 -7.90 13.86 15.94
N ALA A 505 -9.02 14.06 16.64
CA ALA A 505 -9.18 13.71 18.05
C ALA A 505 -9.05 12.19 18.31
N ASN A 506 -9.40 11.34 17.34
CA ASN A 506 -9.33 9.88 17.45
C ASN A 506 -8.04 9.25 16.90
N ILE A 507 -7.07 10.05 16.47
CA ILE A 507 -5.73 9.53 16.16
C ILE A 507 -5.07 9.08 17.46
N SER A 508 -4.64 7.82 17.54
CA SER A 508 -4.03 7.23 18.72
C SER A 508 -2.60 7.72 18.98
N ASP A 509 -1.93 8.18 17.94
CA ASP A 509 -0.57 8.69 18.00
C ASP A 509 -0.52 10.10 18.63
N ASP A 510 0.34 10.25 19.63
CA ASP A 510 0.50 11.48 20.41
C ASP A 510 1.55 12.40 19.73
N ASN A 511 1.23 12.88 18.53
CA ASN A 511 2.15 13.68 17.72
C ASN A 511 1.77 15.18 17.67
N PRO A 512 2.76 16.09 17.47
CA PRO A 512 2.53 17.54 17.46
C PRO A 512 1.65 18.02 16.30
N HIS A 513 1.69 17.34 15.14
CA HIS A 513 0.90 17.72 13.96
C HIS A 513 -0.60 17.61 14.22
N ARG A 514 -1.04 16.54 14.92
CA ARG A 514 -2.42 16.34 15.36
C ARG A 514 -2.91 17.53 16.19
N TYR A 515 -2.17 17.92 17.23
CA TYR A 515 -2.55 19.03 18.10
C TYR A 515 -2.55 20.36 17.36
N TYR A 516 -1.58 20.58 16.47
CA TYR A 516 -1.56 21.78 15.65
C TYR A 516 -2.82 21.92 14.79
N LEU A 517 -3.23 20.83 14.12
CA LEU A 517 -4.46 20.85 13.32
C LEU A 517 -5.71 21.05 14.19
N LEU A 518 -5.79 20.43 15.36
CA LEU A 518 -6.87 20.70 16.33
C LEU A 518 -6.91 22.17 16.72
N ALA A 519 -5.76 22.81 16.95
CA ALA A 519 -5.70 24.23 17.24
C ALA A 519 -6.20 25.09 16.08
N VAL A 520 -5.80 24.79 14.84
CA VAL A 520 -6.29 25.46 13.63
C VAL A 520 -7.82 25.37 13.55
N ILE A 521 -8.37 24.16 13.71
CA ILE A 521 -9.82 23.94 13.69
C ILE A 521 -10.52 24.72 14.81
N ALA A 522 -10.00 24.67 16.04
CA ALA A 522 -10.56 25.41 17.18
C ALA A 522 -10.54 26.93 16.97
N ALA A 523 -9.46 27.47 16.38
CA ALA A 523 -9.35 28.89 16.06
C ALA A 523 -10.40 29.32 15.01
N ASN A 524 -10.61 28.51 13.96
CA ASN A 524 -11.65 28.75 12.96
C ASN A 524 -13.08 28.60 13.53
N GLN A 525 -13.26 27.77 14.57
CA GLN A 525 -14.53 27.61 15.30
C GLN A 525 -14.77 28.66 16.41
N ASP A 526 -13.95 29.71 16.49
CA ASP A 526 -14.03 30.76 17.53
C ASP A 526 -13.97 30.18 18.97
N LYS A 527 -13.13 29.15 19.19
CA LYS A 527 -12.84 28.54 20.50
C LYS A 527 -11.40 28.83 20.95
N PRO A 528 -11.08 30.08 21.34
CA PRO A 528 -9.70 30.52 21.54
C PRO A 528 -8.97 29.77 22.67
N GLU A 529 -9.65 29.40 23.75
CA GLU A 529 -9.05 28.68 24.87
C GLU A 529 -8.58 27.29 24.44
N VAL A 530 -9.43 26.59 23.67
CA VAL A 530 -9.15 25.25 23.13
C VAL A 530 -8.01 25.31 22.11
N ALA A 531 -7.97 26.36 21.29
CA ALA A 531 -6.88 26.57 20.34
C ALA A 531 -5.54 26.74 21.06
N VAL A 532 -5.48 27.61 22.08
CA VAL A 532 -4.25 27.84 22.87
C VAL A 532 -3.79 26.58 23.60
N GLU A 533 -4.71 25.81 24.18
CA GLU A 533 -4.38 24.53 24.84
C GLU A 533 -3.76 23.53 23.87
N ASN A 534 -4.33 23.38 22.67
CA ASN A 534 -3.79 22.48 21.66
C ASN A 534 -2.46 22.98 21.08
N LEU A 535 -2.27 24.30 20.91
CA LEU A 535 -0.96 24.84 20.51
C LEU A 535 0.12 24.54 21.56
N LYS A 536 -0.21 24.67 22.85
CA LYS A 536 0.70 24.32 23.92
C LYS A 536 1.13 22.85 23.83
N LEU A 537 0.17 21.94 23.66
CA LEU A 537 0.46 20.51 23.48
C LEU A 537 1.30 20.25 22.22
N ALA A 538 1.01 20.93 21.11
CA ALA A 538 1.80 20.81 19.89
C ALA A 538 3.26 21.23 20.11
N ILE A 539 3.50 22.31 20.84
CA ILE A 539 4.85 22.80 21.18
C ILE A 539 5.56 21.82 22.11
N GLU A 540 4.90 21.35 23.17
CA GLU A 540 5.46 20.40 24.15
C GLU A 540 5.87 19.06 23.52
N LYS A 541 5.15 18.62 22.48
CA LYS A 541 5.36 17.35 21.78
C LYS A 541 6.26 17.47 20.56
N SER A 542 6.68 18.68 20.19
CA SER A 542 7.51 18.91 19.01
C SER A 542 8.97 18.58 19.29
N GLU A 543 9.61 17.82 18.39
CA GLU A 543 11.07 17.66 18.39
C GLU A 543 11.81 18.96 18.00
N SER A 544 11.10 19.92 17.40
CA SER A 544 11.62 21.22 16.99
C SER A 544 10.67 22.37 17.39
N PRO A 545 10.53 22.66 18.71
CA PRO A 545 9.58 23.67 19.20
C PRO A 545 9.78 25.05 18.60
N GLY A 546 11.04 25.49 18.41
CA GLY A 546 11.35 26.81 17.85
C GLY A 546 10.81 27.02 16.43
N MET A 547 10.97 26.03 15.54
CA MET A 547 10.42 26.09 14.18
C MET A 547 8.89 26.09 14.20
N LEU A 548 8.29 25.31 15.11
CA LEU A 548 6.84 25.28 15.26
C LEU A 548 6.30 26.63 15.77
N ILE A 549 6.94 27.24 16.76
CA ILE A 549 6.61 28.58 17.27
C ILE A 549 6.71 29.63 16.16
N GLU A 550 7.77 29.60 15.35
CA GLU A 550 7.92 30.50 14.20
C GLU A 550 6.76 30.33 13.21
N ARG A 551 6.33 29.09 12.93
CA ARG A 551 5.15 28.83 12.09
C ARG A 551 3.89 29.41 12.75
N ILE A 552 3.62 29.10 14.03
CA ILE A 552 2.45 29.59 14.78
C ILE A 552 2.35 31.12 14.73
N MET A 553 3.48 31.82 14.88
CA MET A 553 3.52 33.29 14.87
C MET A 553 3.19 33.91 13.52
N ASN A 554 3.42 33.19 12.42
CA ASN A 554 3.19 33.68 11.07
C ASN A 554 1.91 33.13 10.45
N ASP A 555 1.32 32.08 11.02
CA ASP A 555 0.10 31.45 10.49
C ASP A 555 -1.14 32.32 10.69
N VAL A 556 -1.82 32.62 9.59
CA VAL A 556 -3.01 33.49 9.54
C VAL A 556 -4.21 32.82 10.23
N GLU A 557 -4.23 31.50 10.34
CA GLU A 557 -5.25 30.75 11.07
C GLU A 557 -5.41 31.24 12.52
N PHE A 558 -4.33 31.75 13.12
CA PHE A 558 -4.31 32.24 14.51
C PHE A 558 -4.45 33.76 14.62
N ALA A 559 -4.75 34.47 13.53
CA ALA A 559 -4.80 35.94 13.52
C ALA A 559 -5.76 36.55 14.55
N LYS A 560 -6.87 35.85 14.87
CA LYS A 560 -7.88 36.27 15.86
C LYS A 560 -7.39 36.14 17.30
N ILE A 561 -6.52 35.17 17.58
CA ILE A 561 -6.09 34.83 18.94
C ILE A 561 -4.70 35.37 19.29
N LYS A 562 -3.94 35.86 18.30
CA LYS A 562 -2.56 36.34 18.46
C LYS A 562 -2.33 37.40 19.54
N ASN A 563 -3.37 38.17 19.86
CA ASN A 563 -3.28 39.25 20.84
C ASN A 563 -3.60 38.81 22.28
N LEU A 564 -4.13 37.60 22.48
CA LEU A 564 -4.44 37.07 23.80
C LEU A 564 -3.16 36.85 24.62
N ASP A 565 -3.20 37.18 25.90
CA ASP A 565 -2.05 36.99 26.78
C ASP A 565 -1.68 35.51 26.94
N ALA A 566 -2.69 34.64 27.00
CA ALA A 566 -2.49 33.18 27.01
C ALA A 566 -1.78 32.67 25.74
N PHE A 567 -2.10 33.23 24.57
CA PHE A 567 -1.42 32.90 23.32
C PHE A 567 0.03 33.38 23.34
N LYS A 568 0.30 34.61 23.79
CA LYS A 568 1.68 35.12 23.89
C LYS A 568 2.52 34.33 24.90
N ALA A 569 1.90 33.86 25.97
CA ALA A 569 2.58 33.11 27.03
C ALA A 569 3.09 31.74 26.57
N ILE A 570 2.40 31.06 25.63
CA ILE A 570 2.85 29.75 25.11
C ILE A 570 3.96 29.86 24.06
N LEU A 571 4.31 31.08 23.61
CA LEU A 571 5.34 31.34 22.60
C LEU A 571 6.67 31.85 23.21
N GLN A 572 6.69 32.07 24.53
CA GLN A 572 7.89 32.41 25.31
C GLN A 572 8.57 31.14 25.81
#